data_AF-A0A1X7JVT9-F1
#
_entry.id   AF-A0A1X7JVT9-F1
#
_cell.length_a   1.000
_cell.length_b   1.000
_cell.length_c   1.000
_cell.angle_alpha   90.00
_cell.angle_beta   90.00
_cell.angle_gamma   90.00
#
_symmetry.space_group_name_H-M   'P 1'
#
loop_
_entity.id
_entity.type
_entity.pdbx_description
1 polymer ?
#
loop_
_entity_poly.entity_id
_entity_poly.type
_entity_poly.pdbx_seq_one_letter_code
_entity_poly.pdbx_strand_id
1 'polypeptide(L)'
;MTFDHRDAGTTNSAWLASENWASVPSLSLDDVGLLVVVAAHPDDETLGAGGLIAAAHAARIPVAVIVATAGERSHPESTTVTPERLTVIRRAEVVGAIDALAPGASIQLLGLPDGELRQHGDSLTSAVRAAIGDHSGVLVASPWRGDGHPDHTVAANAAAMAAEAAGATLVEYPIWGWHWAEPSSPQWPWERLRTLPLSAEATAAKAAALALHRSQTEPLSDAPGDEAIVSSSFAAHFRRDFETFVVADESAAALSGESLEQSYFDTFYQGRADPWGFETRWYEERKRALTLAALPRRRFGSALEIGCSIGVLTAELADRADDVLATDIAQAPLDLARERLAGRSEVRLERRALQQEWPDETFDLIVVSEVGYYLAADRLDELVSRAAASLNDGGIVVACHWRHPVSDYPMRGDDVHGAFHRSARLKCIGGYADDDFLLDVFGLPGAVSVATAEGLV
;
A
#
# COMPACT_ATOMS: atom_id res chain seq x y z
N MET A 1 -13.75 3.92 4.91
CA MET A 1 -15.04 3.59 5.56
C MET A 1 -15.11 4.36 6.85
N THR A 2 -16.30 4.76 7.30
CA THR A 2 -16.52 5.40 8.61
C THR A 2 -17.50 4.53 9.37
N PHE A 3 -17.11 4.04 10.55
CA PHE A 3 -17.96 3.27 11.46
C PHE A 3 -17.84 3.86 12.87
N ASP A 4 -18.86 3.68 13.70
CA ASP A 4 -18.81 4.03 15.12
C ASP A 4 -18.76 2.75 15.96
N HIS A 5 -17.88 2.70 16.96
CA HIS A 5 -17.77 1.56 17.88
C HIS A 5 -19.07 1.33 18.69
N ARG A 6 -19.93 2.36 18.78
CA ARG A 6 -21.24 2.32 19.45
C ARG A 6 -22.35 1.72 18.58
N ASP A 7 -22.14 1.59 17.27
CA ASP A 7 -23.13 1.00 16.38
C ASP A 7 -23.36 -0.48 16.70
N ALA A 8 -24.54 -1.00 16.34
CA ALA A 8 -24.78 -2.43 16.40
C ALA A 8 -23.98 -3.12 15.27
N GLY A 9 -22.77 -3.59 15.59
CA GLY A 9 -21.91 -4.33 14.66
C GLY A 9 -22.38 -5.77 14.42
N THR A 10 -21.67 -6.47 13.54
CA THR A 10 -21.95 -7.89 13.25
C THR A 10 -21.62 -8.77 14.45
N THR A 11 -22.55 -9.63 14.86
CA THR A 11 -22.35 -10.52 16.01
C THR A 11 -21.35 -11.63 15.72
N ASN A 12 -20.61 -12.07 16.75
CA ASN A 12 -19.72 -13.22 16.63
C ASN A 12 -20.44 -14.49 16.15
N SER A 13 -21.69 -14.71 16.56
CA SER A 13 -22.51 -15.83 16.08
C SER A 13 -22.82 -15.75 14.59
N ALA A 14 -23.02 -14.56 14.03
CA ALA A 14 -23.24 -14.39 12.60
C ALA A 14 -21.96 -14.72 11.81
N TRP A 15 -20.79 -14.30 12.32
CA TRP A 15 -19.51 -14.69 11.74
C TRP A 15 -19.30 -16.19 11.75
N LEU A 16 -19.52 -16.87 12.88
CA LEU A 16 -19.33 -18.32 13.01
C LEU A 16 -20.34 -19.16 12.20
N ALA A 17 -21.47 -18.58 11.79
CA ALA A 17 -22.45 -19.25 10.95
C ALA A 17 -22.03 -19.33 9.47
N SER A 18 -20.98 -18.63 9.06
CA SER A 18 -20.47 -18.65 7.68
C SER A 18 -19.90 -20.03 7.33
N GLU A 19 -20.33 -20.61 6.20
CA GLU A 19 -19.80 -21.87 5.68
C GLU A 19 -18.34 -21.74 5.21
N ASN A 20 -17.88 -20.51 4.92
CA ASN A 20 -16.53 -20.24 4.40
C ASN A 20 -15.43 -20.64 5.40
N TRP A 21 -15.70 -20.72 6.70
CA TRP A 21 -14.73 -21.16 7.70
C TRP A 21 -14.15 -22.54 7.41
N ALA A 22 -14.94 -23.44 6.81
CA ALA A 22 -14.51 -24.80 6.50
C ALA A 22 -13.35 -24.84 5.48
N SER A 23 -13.16 -23.77 4.69
CA SER A 23 -12.10 -23.66 3.69
C SER A 23 -10.93 -22.78 4.10
N VAL A 24 -10.96 -22.16 5.29
CA VAL A 24 -9.88 -21.26 5.72
C VAL A 24 -8.68 -22.10 6.22
N PRO A 25 -7.51 -22.03 5.57
CA PRO A 25 -6.35 -22.82 5.99
C PRO A 25 -5.80 -22.37 7.34
N SER A 26 -4.96 -23.19 7.97
CA SER A 26 -4.28 -22.81 9.22
C SER A 26 -2.99 -22.02 8.97
N LEU A 27 -2.70 -21.06 9.85
CA LEU A 27 -1.41 -20.39 9.95
C LEU A 27 -0.43 -21.32 10.68
N SER A 28 0.76 -21.53 10.11
CA SER A 28 1.84 -22.26 10.78
C SER A 28 2.86 -21.30 11.40
N LEU A 29 3.45 -21.72 12.53
CA LEU A 29 4.60 -21.08 13.16
C LEU A 29 5.90 -21.86 12.94
N ASP A 30 5.86 -22.87 12.06
CA ASP A 30 7.05 -23.58 11.64
C ASP A 30 8.04 -22.59 10.99
N ASP A 31 9.33 -22.79 11.24
CA ASP A 31 10.43 -21.98 10.73
C ASP A 31 10.42 -20.49 11.15
N VAL A 32 9.52 -20.09 12.06
CA VAL A 32 9.52 -18.75 12.64
C VAL A 32 10.62 -18.63 13.70
N GLY A 33 11.62 -17.79 13.42
CA GLY A 33 12.74 -17.47 14.31
C GLY A 33 12.52 -16.25 15.20
N LEU A 34 11.56 -15.40 14.88
CA LEU A 34 11.16 -14.20 15.64
C LEU A 34 9.72 -13.81 15.29
N LEU A 35 8.92 -13.48 16.30
CA LEU A 35 7.62 -12.83 16.13
C LEU A 35 7.73 -11.34 16.49
N VAL A 36 7.36 -10.46 15.56
CA VAL A 36 7.20 -9.02 15.81
C VAL A 36 5.72 -8.67 15.70
N VAL A 37 5.10 -8.22 16.78
CA VAL A 37 3.71 -7.74 16.80
C VAL A 37 3.71 -6.22 16.84
N VAL A 38 3.04 -5.60 15.88
CA VAL A 38 2.83 -4.15 15.80
C VAL A 38 1.39 -3.88 16.17
N ALA A 39 1.14 -2.91 17.03
CA ALA A 39 -0.18 -2.44 17.44
C ALA A 39 -0.26 -0.91 17.30
N ALA A 40 -1.41 -0.39 16.89
CA ALA A 40 -1.62 1.06 16.85
C ALA A 40 -1.87 1.57 18.27
N HIS A 41 -2.70 0.86 19.03
CA HIS A 41 -3.14 1.22 20.36
C HIS A 41 -2.93 0.08 21.38
N PRO A 42 -2.87 0.40 22.69
CA PRO A 42 -2.75 -0.62 23.74
C PRO A 42 -4.06 -1.41 23.91
N ASP A 43 -4.11 -2.64 23.42
CA ASP A 43 -5.21 -3.63 23.42
C ASP A 43 -5.26 -4.38 22.08
N ASP A 44 -4.93 -3.72 20.97
CA ASP A 44 -4.90 -4.30 19.63
C ASP A 44 -4.09 -5.61 19.57
N GLU A 45 -2.91 -5.61 20.20
CA GLU A 45 -2.01 -6.77 20.23
C GLU A 45 -2.67 -7.97 20.92
N THR A 46 -3.45 -7.69 21.96
CA THR A 46 -4.13 -8.72 22.75
C THR A 46 -5.41 -9.16 22.04
N LEU A 47 -6.18 -8.23 21.45
CA LEU A 47 -7.41 -8.52 20.72
C LEU A 47 -7.10 -9.39 19.49
N GLY A 48 -6.23 -8.92 18.61
CA GLY A 48 -5.96 -9.53 17.32
C GLY A 48 -4.91 -10.64 17.31
N ALA A 49 -3.91 -10.58 18.19
CA ALA A 49 -2.75 -11.47 18.16
C ALA A 49 -2.33 -12.05 19.53
N GLY A 50 -3.15 -11.94 20.57
CA GLY A 50 -2.77 -12.39 21.92
C GLY A 50 -2.50 -13.89 22.01
N GLY A 51 -3.29 -14.68 21.30
CA GLY A 51 -3.09 -16.13 21.16
C GLY A 51 -1.83 -16.47 20.37
N LEU A 52 -1.53 -15.74 19.30
CA LEU A 52 -0.29 -15.84 18.54
C LEU A 52 0.94 -15.53 19.41
N ILE A 53 0.88 -14.48 20.23
CA ILE A 53 1.94 -14.13 21.20
C ILE A 53 2.16 -15.30 22.18
N ALA A 54 1.09 -15.81 22.77
CA ALA A 54 1.17 -16.93 23.72
C ALA A 54 1.68 -18.23 23.06
N ALA A 55 1.24 -18.52 21.83
CA ALA A 55 1.68 -19.69 21.07
C ALA A 55 3.16 -19.60 20.69
N ALA A 56 3.62 -18.43 20.23
CA ALA A 56 5.02 -18.19 19.93
C ALA A 56 5.90 -18.34 21.19
N HIS A 57 5.47 -17.78 22.32
CA HIS A 57 6.17 -17.93 23.59
C HIS A 57 6.27 -19.39 24.04
N ALA A 58 5.17 -20.15 23.96
CA ALA A 58 5.17 -21.58 24.27
C ALA A 58 6.11 -22.39 23.36
N ALA A 59 6.22 -21.99 22.09
CA ALA A 59 7.16 -22.55 21.13
C ALA A 59 8.63 -22.08 21.35
N ARG A 60 8.88 -21.19 22.31
CA ARG A 60 10.18 -20.54 22.58
C ARG A 60 10.69 -19.68 21.43
N ILE A 61 9.77 -19.14 20.63
CA ILE A 61 10.04 -18.13 19.62
C ILE A 61 10.17 -16.78 20.36
N PRO A 62 11.26 -16.02 20.16
CA PRO A 62 11.37 -14.67 20.70
C PRO A 62 10.22 -13.78 20.22
N VAL A 63 9.69 -12.95 21.13
CA VAL A 63 8.58 -12.03 20.83
C VAL A 63 9.01 -10.60 21.09
N ALA A 64 8.78 -9.74 20.10
CA ALA A 64 8.85 -8.29 20.22
C ALA A 64 7.47 -7.68 19.96
N VAL A 65 7.01 -6.80 20.84
CA VAL A 65 5.74 -6.07 20.69
C VAL A 65 6.03 -4.58 20.63
N ILE A 66 5.49 -3.93 19.61
CA ILE A 66 5.62 -2.49 19.36
C ILE A 66 4.23 -1.89 19.41
N VAL A 67 4.01 -0.93 20.30
CA VAL A 67 2.75 -0.19 20.40
C VAL A 67 3.02 1.27 20.04
N ALA A 68 2.35 1.75 19.00
CA ALA A 68 2.64 3.05 18.40
C ALA A 68 2.22 4.21 19.31
N THR A 69 0.99 4.19 19.80
CA THR A 69 0.39 5.26 20.61
C THR A 69 0.12 4.77 22.04
N ALA A 70 -0.32 5.67 22.92
CA ALA A 70 -0.87 5.25 24.21
C ALA A 70 -2.39 5.09 24.19
N GLY A 71 -3.04 5.28 23.03
CA GLY A 71 -4.50 5.27 22.91
C GLY A 71 -5.18 6.31 23.79
N GLU A 72 -4.51 7.44 24.02
CA GLU A 72 -4.91 8.46 24.98
C GLU A 72 -6.17 9.25 24.56
N ARG A 73 -6.61 9.10 23.31
CA ARG A 73 -7.81 9.75 22.78
C ARG A 73 -9.02 8.81 22.65
N SER A 74 -8.97 7.60 23.23
CA SER A 74 -10.10 6.67 23.11
C SER A 74 -11.38 7.15 23.81
N HIS A 75 -11.27 8.01 24.83
CA HIS A 75 -12.40 8.61 25.54
C HIS A 75 -12.35 10.14 25.44
N PRO A 76 -12.55 10.74 24.25
CA PRO A 76 -12.36 12.17 24.05
C PRO A 76 -13.42 13.02 24.76
N GLU A 77 -14.56 12.41 25.12
CA GLU A 77 -15.68 13.05 25.82
C GLU A 77 -15.64 12.84 27.34
N SER A 78 -14.65 12.07 27.85
CA SER A 78 -14.52 11.81 29.29
C SER A 78 -14.33 13.10 30.08
N THR A 79 -15.09 13.24 31.16
CA THR A 79 -14.93 14.34 32.13
C THR A 79 -14.21 13.90 33.40
N THR A 80 -13.92 12.60 33.56
CA THR A 80 -13.35 12.03 34.78
C THR A 80 -11.89 11.60 34.62
N VAL A 81 -11.47 11.25 33.40
CA VAL A 81 -10.11 10.79 33.08
C VAL A 81 -9.54 11.63 31.96
N THR A 82 -8.41 12.29 32.21
CA THR A 82 -7.71 13.06 31.17
C THR A 82 -6.88 12.14 30.25
N PRO A 83 -6.57 12.56 29.01
CA PRO A 83 -5.68 11.82 28.11
C PRO A 83 -4.32 11.47 28.75
N GLU A 84 -3.73 12.38 29.53
CA GLU A 84 -2.47 12.13 30.23
C GLU A 84 -2.60 11.04 31.28
N ARG A 85 -3.76 10.96 31.96
CA ARG A 85 -4.02 9.90 32.93
C ARG A 85 -4.30 8.57 32.23
N LEU A 86 -5.05 8.60 31.14
CA LEU A 86 -5.36 7.44 30.32
C LEU A 86 -4.08 6.84 29.71
N THR A 87 -3.12 7.67 29.29
CA THR A 87 -1.79 7.26 28.86
C THR A 87 -1.09 6.38 29.89
N VAL A 88 -1.10 6.78 31.17
CA VAL A 88 -0.45 6.03 32.25
C VAL A 88 -1.17 4.71 32.49
N ILE A 89 -2.50 4.71 32.47
CA ILE A 89 -3.33 3.52 32.67
C ILE A 89 -3.06 2.52 31.54
N ARG A 90 -3.32 2.90 30.29
CA ARG A 90 -3.24 2.01 29.13
C ARG A 90 -1.83 1.44 28.90
N ARG A 91 -0.78 2.21 29.19
CA ARG A 91 0.60 1.70 29.16
C ARG A 91 0.85 0.61 30.21
N ALA A 92 0.30 0.75 31.41
CA ALA A 92 0.42 -0.28 32.44
C ALA A 92 -0.39 -1.53 32.08
N GLU A 93 -1.58 -1.35 31.50
CA GLU A 93 -2.45 -2.44 31.05
C GLU A 93 -1.76 -3.30 29.98
N VAL A 94 -1.23 -2.69 28.91
CA VAL A 94 -0.57 -3.45 27.83
C VAL A 94 0.71 -4.14 28.28
N VAL A 95 1.51 -3.51 29.16
CA VAL A 95 2.70 -4.17 29.71
C VAL A 95 2.30 -5.39 30.54
N GLY A 96 1.26 -5.27 31.38
CA GLY A 96 0.74 -6.40 32.14
C GLY A 96 0.14 -7.49 31.26
N ALA A 97 -0.59 -7.10 30.20
CA ALA A 97 -1.16 -8.03 29.23
C ALA A 97 -0.08 -8.83 28.49
N ILE A 98 0.96 -8.16 27.98
CA ILE A 98 2.07 -8.83 27.31
C ILE A 98 2.84 -9.73 28.27
N ASP A 99 3.07 -9.30 29.52
CA ASP A 99 3.73 -10.16 30.53
C ASP A 99 2.90 -11.42 30.83
N ALA A 100 1.57 -11.33 30.83
CA ALA A 100 0.69 -12.48 31.01
C ALA A 100 0.70 -13.45 29.80
N LEU A 101 0.96 -12.94 28.58
CA LEU A 101 1.00 -13.74 27.35
C LEU A 101 2.37 -14.36 27.09
N ALA A 102 3.43 -13.56 27.25
CA ALA A 102 4.81 -13.90 26.91
C ALA A 102 5.78 -13.21 27.87
N PRO A 103 5.96 -13.74 29.11
CA PRO A 103 6.94 -13.22 30.06
C PRO A 103 8.33 -13.08 29.42
N GLY A 104 8.91 -11.89 29.51
CA GLY A 104 10.22 -11.57 28.94
C GLY A 104 10.22 -11.18 27.46
N ALA A 105 9.05 -10.99 26.84
CA ALA A 105 8.96 -10.36 25.52
C ALA A 105 9.57 -8.94 25.55
N SER A 106 10.16 -8.53 24.43
CA SER A 106 10.61 -7.14 24.26
C SER A 106 9.39 -6.25 23.99
N ILE A 107 9.24 -5.16 24.74
CA ILE A 107 8.11 -4.24 24.59
C ILE A 107 8.64 -2.84 24.27
N GLN A 108 8.18 -2.26 23.16
CA GLN A 108 8.48 -0.90 22.78
C GLN A 108 7.20 -0.07 22.69
N LEU A 109 7.06 0.88 23.61
CA LEU A 109 5.97 1.86 23.62
C LEU A 109 6.51 3.17 23.00
N LEU A 110 6.14 3.46 21.76
CA LEU A 110 6.72 4.60 21.03
C LEU A 110 6.22 5.95 21.52
N GLY A 111 4.98 6.00 22.02
CA GLY A 111 4.38 7.24 22.51
C GLY A 111 4.13 8.27 21.43
N LEU A 112 3.84 7.81 20.21
CA LEU A 112 3.35 8.65 19.12
C LEU A 112 1.92 9.13 19.44
N PRO A 113 1.48 10.30 18.93
CA PRO A 113 0.17 10.83 19.27
C PRO A 113 -0.96 10.03 18.63
N ASP A 114 -1.96 9.66 19.44
CA ASP A 114 -3.15 8.92 19.02
C ASP A 114 -3.99 9.75 18.02
N GLY A 115 -4.40 9.13 16.90
CA GLY A 115 -5.11 9.76 15.79
C GLY A 115 -4.22 10.55 14.82
N GLU A 116 -2.91 10.62 15.05
CA GLU A 116 -1.97 11.39 14.23
C GLU A 116 -0.84 10.54 13.61
N LEU A 117 -0.98 9.19 13.61
CA LEU A 117 0.10 8.31 13.14
C LEU A 117 0.50 8.57 11.68
N ARG A 118 -0.37 9.15 10.85
CA ARG A 118 -0.06 9.54 9.47
C ARG A 118 1.23 10.37 9.36
N GLN A 119 1.52 11.22 10.34
CA GLN A 119 2.73 12.06 10.36
C GLN A 119 3.98 11.32 10.89
N HIS A 120 3.81 10.10 11.39
CA HIS A 120 4.82 9.33 12.11
C HIS A 120 5.06 7.93 11.54
N GLY A 121 4.56 7.63 10.33
CA GLY A 121 4.74 6.33 9.68
C GLY A 121 6.20 5.90 9.55
N ASP A 122 7.11 6.83 9.24
CA ASP A 122 8.56 6.56 9.14
C ASP A 122 9.17 6.15 10.49
N SER A 123 8.70 6.76 11.58
CA SER A 123 9.17 6.44 12.94
C SER A 123 8.72 5.03 13.33
N LEU A 124 7.47 4.68 13.05
CA LEU A 124 6.96 3.33 13.28
C LEU A 124 7.68 2.30 12.40
N THR A 125 7.87 2.58 11.11
CA THR A 125 8.61 1.71 10.19
C THR A 125 10.04 1.47 10.69
N SER A 126 10.71 2.51 11.18
CA SER A 126 12.07 2.40 11.73
C SER A 126 12.11 1.54 12.99
N ALA A 127 11.11 1.67 13.88
CA ALA A 127 10.99 0.82 15.07
C ALA A 127 10.78 -0.66 14.70
N VAL A 128 9.91 -0.95 13.73
CA VAL A 128 9.68 -2.32 13.25
C VAL A 128 10.96 -2.90 12.65
N ARG A 129 11.67 -2.15 11.79
CA ARG A 129 12.97 -2.57 11.24
C ARG A 129 14.00 -2.85 12.31
N ALA A 130 14.09 -2.00 13.34
CA ALA A 130 15.01 -2.18 14.45
C ALA A 130 14.68 -3.45 15.27
N ALA A 131 13.40 -3.76 15.46
CA ALA A 131 12.98 -4.99 16.14
C ALA A 131 13.23 -6.25 15.31
N ILE A 132 13.07 -6.17 13.98
CA ILE A 132 13.43 -7.25 13.05
C ILE A 132 14.94 -7.53 13.08
N GLY A 133 15.78 -6.49 13.02
CA GLY A 133 17.24 -6.63 13.04
C GLY A 133 17.77 -7.56 11.95
N ASP A 134 18.77 -8.39 12.32
CA ASP A 134 19.39 -9.39 11.43
C ASP A 134 18.76 -10.79 11.58
N HIS A 135 17.56 -10.89 12.17
CA HIS A 135 16.91 -12.18 12.40
C HIS A 135 16.44 -12.82 11.08
N SER A 136 16.57 -14.14 10.97
CA SER A 136 16.00 -14.95 9.89
C SER A 136 14.66 -15.57 10.31
N GLY A 137 13.74 -15.77 9.35
CA GLY A 137 12.45 -16.40 9.61
C GLY A 137 11.53 -15.52 10.47
N VAL A 138 11.46 -14.23 10.15
CA VAL A 138 10.68 -13.27 10.96
C VAL A 138 9.23 -13.27 10.50
N LEU A 139 8.31 -13.39 11.45
CA LEU A 139 6.88 -13.18 11.26
C LEU A 139 6.50 -11.84 11.87
N VAL A 140 5.95 -10.94 11.05
CA VAL A 140 5.42 -9.65 11.48
C VAL A 140 3.90 -9.73 11.49
N ALA A 141 3.27 -9.43 12.62
CA ALA A 141 1.82 -9.33 12.77
C ALA A 141 1.41 -7.87 13.01
N SER A 142 0.48 -7.34 12.23
CA SER A 142 -0.02 -5.95 12.38
C SER A 142 -1.54 -5.87 12.27
N PRO A 143 -2.19 -4.75 12.62
CA PRO A 143 -3.60 -4.57 12.32
C PRO A 143 -3.88 -4.72 10.82
N TRP A 144 -5.11 -5.09 10.47
CA TRP A 144 -5.50 -5.23 9.07
C TRP A 144 -5.59 -3.90 8.34
N ARG A 145 -4.97 -3.80 7.17
CA ARG A 145 -5.04 -2.57 6.36
C ARG A 145 -6.47 -2.19 5.94
N GLY A 146 -7.35 -3.20 5.84
CA GLY A 146 -8.76 -3.04 5.56
C GLY A 146 -9.62 -2.66 6.77
N ASP A 147 -9.05 -2.58 7.98
CA ASP A 147 -9.80 -2.51 9.25
C ASP A 147 -10.61 -1.23 9.43
N GLY A 148 -10.41 -0.21 8.59
CA GLY A 148 -11.20 1.02 8.58
C GLY A 148 -10.77 2.09 9.59
N HIS A 149 -9.87 1.76 10.53
CA HIS A 149 -9.28 2.73 11.46
C HIS A 149 -8.02 3.39 10.86
N PRO A 150 -7.92 4.73 10.82
CA PRO A 150 -6.79 5.43 10.19
C PRO A 150 -5.41 5.04 10.75
N ASP A 151 -5.28 4.94 12.07
CA ASP A 151 -4.02 4.54 12.71
C ASP A 151 -3.67 3.06 12.44
N HIS A 152 -4.68 2.18 12.32
CA HIS A 152 -4.45 0.78 11.95
C HIS A 152 -3.89 0.69 10.52
N THR A 153 -4.43 1.49 9.60
CA THR A 153 -3.90 1.59 8.24
C THR A 153 -2.44 2.03 8.23
N VAL A 154 -2.07 3.03 9.05
CA VAL A 154 -0.66 3.46 9.14
C VAL A 154 0.23 2.38 9.76
N ALA A 155 -0.23 1.72 10.82
CA ALA A 155 0.51 0.62 11.45
C ALA A 155 0.73 -0.56 10.50
N ALA A 156 -0.31 -0.93 9.72
CA ALA A 156 -0.24 -1.96 8.70
C ALA A 156 0.78 -1.59 7.60
N ASN A 157 0.74 -0.36 7.10
CA ASN A 157 1.66 0.11 6.06
C ASN A 157 3.11 0.12 6.55
N ALA A 158 3.35 0.60 7.76
CA ALA A 158 4.69 0.63 8.37
C ALA A 158 5.25 -0.79 8.57
N ALA A 159 4.41 -1.71 9.06
CA ALA A 159 4.76 -3.12 9.21
C ALA A 159 5.07 -3.77 7.87
N ALA A 160 4.25 -3.52 6.84
CA ALA A 160 4.45 -4.05 5.50
C ALA A 160 5.76 -3.57 4.88
N MET A 161 6.05 -2.27 4.93
CA MET A 161 7.30 -1.70 4.42
C MET A 161 8.54 -2.27 5.13
N ALA A 162 8.46 -2.50 6.44
CA ALA A 162 9.55 -3.08 7.21
C ALA A 162 9.74 -4.58 6.90
N ALA A 163 8.63 -5.32 6.80
CA ALA A 163 8.64 -6.75 6.52
C ALA A 163 9.19 -7.03 5.11
N GLU A 164 8.69 -6.31 4.09
CA GLU A 164 9.12 -6.44 2.71
C GLU A 164 10.62 -6.24 2.56
N ALA A 165 11.15 -5.16 3.13
CA ALA A 165 12.56 -4.84 3.01
C ALA A 165 13.50 -5.78 3.79
N ALA A 166 12.96 -6.53 4.76
CA ALA A 166 13.70 -7.56 5.49
C ALA A 166 13.47 -8.98 4.95
N GLY A 167 12.60 -9.16 3.96
CA GLY A 167 12.15 -10.48 3.51
C GLY A 167 11.41 -11.27 4.61
N ALA A 168 10.75 -10.56 5.53
CA ALA A 168 9.95 -11.15 6.59
C ALA A 168 8.52 -11.47 6.11
N THR A 169 7.90 -12.48 6.71
CA THR A 169 6.50 -12.82 6.45
C THR A 169 5.59 -11.82 7.16
N LEU A 170 4.62 -11.25 6.46
CA LEU A 170 3.60 -10.37 7.05
C LEU A 170 2.26 -11.08 7.16
N VAL A 171 1.65 -10.98 8.34
CA VAL A 171 0.25 -11.32 8.60
C VAL A 171 -0.47 -10.14 9.24
N GLU A 172 -1.76 -10.02 8.97
CA GLU A 172 -2.56 -8.89 9.40
C GLU A 172 -3.79 -9.34 10.20
N TYR A 173 -4.02 -8.83 11.39
CA TYR A 173 -5.16 -9.22 12.23
C TYR A 173 -6.30 -8.18 12.14
N PRO A 174 -7.54 -8.59 11.81
CA PRO A 174 -8.70 -7.69 11.84
C PRO A 174 -9.17 -7.46 13.29
N ILE A 175 -9.57 -6.21 13.58
CA ILE A 175 -10.17 -5.80 14.85
C ILE A 175 -11.54 -5.22 14.55
N TRP A 176 -11.59 -4.01 14.01
CA TRP A 176 -12.84 -3.34 13.70
C TRP A 176 -13.55 -3.92 12.48
N GLY A 177 -12.82 -4.64 11.61
CA GLY A 177 -13.40 -5.45 10.54
C GLY A 177 -14.49 -6.41 11.03
N TRP A 178 -14.36 -6.96 12.24
CA TRP A 178 -15.40 -7.81 12.83
C TRP A 178 -16.69 -7.06 13.15
N HIS A 179 -16.58 -5.76 13.42
CA HIS A 179 -17.69 -4.89 13.80
C HIS A 179 -18.44 -4.36 12.59
N TRP A 180 -17.72 -3.73 11.64
CA TRP A 180 -18.35 -3.04 10.50
C TRP A 180 -18.62 -3.95 9.30
N ALA A 181 -17.92 -5.08 9.16
CA ALA A 181 -18.12 -5.99 8.04
C ALA A 181 -19.16 -7.08 8.37
N GLU A 182 -19.66 -7.72 7.33
CA GLU A 182 -20.48 -8.93 7.40
C GLU A 182 -19.77 -10.09 6.67
N PRO A 183 -20.10 -11.37 6.96
CA PRO A 183 -19.53 -12.50 6.23
C PRO A 183 -19.68 -12.46 4.71
N SER A 184 -20.73 -11.80 4.22
CA SER A 184 -21.05 -11.60 2.81
C SER A 184 -20.41 -10.35 2.19
N SER A 185 -19.72 -9.54 2.99
CA SER A 185 -19.12 -8.28 2.52
C SER A 185 -18.05 -8.54 1.46
N PRO A 186 -18.13 -7.90 0.28
CA PRO A 186 -17.15 -8.14 -0.80
C PRO A 186 -15.72 -7.70 -0.43
N GLN A 187 -15.58 -6.80 0.53
CA GLN A 187 -14.30 -6.35 1.07
C GLN A 187 -13.67 -7.32 2.08
N TRP A 188 -14.39 -8.35 2.53
CA TRP A 188 -13.89 -9.32 3.49
C TRP A 188 -13.10 -10.44 2.78
N PRO A 189 -11.79 -10.60 3.06
CA PRO A 189 -10.88 -11.34 2.19
C PRO A 189 -10.79 -12.82 2.56
N TRP A 190 -11.89 -13.58 2.42
CA TRP A 190 -12.00 -14.99 2.83
C TRP A 190 -10.84 -15.86 2.31
N GLU A 191 -10.45 -15.66 1.05
CA GLU A 191 -9.39 -16.38 0.35
C GLU A 191 -7.99 -16.14 0.92
N ARG A 192 -7.78 -14.99 1.57
CA ARG A 192 -6.51 -14.63 2.22
C ARG A 192 -6.53 -14.89 3.72
N LEU A 193 -7.61 -15.41 4.28
CA LEU A 193 -7.64 -15.74 5.69
C LEU A 193 -6.77 -16.96 5.98
N ARG A 194 -6.16 -16.94 7.16
CA ARG A 194 -5.57 -18.08 7.84
C ARG A 194 -6.08 -18.10 9.28
N THR A 195 -6.32 -19.28 9.82
CA THR A 195 -6.70 -19.47 11.23
C THR A 195 -5.54 -19.98 12.05
N LEU A 196 -5.35 -19.49 13.26
CA LEU A 196 -4.44 -20.09 14.23
C LEU A 196 -5.27 -20.73 15.36
N PRO A 197 -5.46 -22.06 15.36
CA PRO A 197 -6.08 -22.75 16.49
C PRO A 197 -5.28 -22.52 17.77
N LEU A 198 -5.95 -22.17 18.85
CA LEU A 198 -5.34 -21.91 20.14
C LEU A 198 -5.42 -23.14 21.04
N SER A 199 -4.34 -23.43 21.78
CA SER A 199 -4.41 -24.41 22.86
C SER A 199 -5.28 -23.87 24.00
N ALA A 200 -5.66 -24.75 24.94
CA ALA A 200 -6.39 -24.34 26.13
C ALA A 200 -5.58 -23.34 26.98
N GLU A 201 -4.26 -23.53 27.04
CA GLU A 201 -3.33 -22.63 27.73
C GLU A 201 -3.24 -21.27 27.05
N ALA A 202 -3.08 -21.23 25.72
CA ALA A 202 -3.04 -19.98 24.97
C ALA A 202 -4.37 -19.23 25.06
N THR A 203 -5.50 -19.93 25.01
CA THR A 203 -6.84 -19.37 25.21
C THR A 203 -6.99 -18.76 26.61
N ALA A 204 -6.53 -19.47 27.64
CA ALA A 204 -6.58 -18.98 29.02
C ALA A 204 -5.67 -17.77 29.24
N ALA A 205 -4.46 -17.79 28.69
CA ALA A 205 -3.53 -16.66 28.75
C ALA A 205 -4.11 -15.43 28.05
N LYS A 206 -4.68 -15.60 26.84
CA LYS A 206 -5.37 -14.53 26.11
C LYS A 206 -6.53 -13.94 26.90
N ALA A 207 -7.36 -14.79 27.52
CA ALA A 207 -8.46 -14.32 28.35
C ALA A 207 -7.98 -13.52 29.58
N ALA A 208 -6.89 -13.96 30.21
CA ALA A 208 -6.28 -13.24 31.34
C ALA A 208 -5.71 -11.88 30.90
N ALA A 209 -5.02 -11.83 29.75
CA ALA A 209 -4.49 -10.60 29.18
C ALA A 209 -5.58 -9.60 28.78
N LEU A 210 -6.66 -10.07 28.14
CA LEU A 210 -7.82 -9.23 27.81
C LEU A 210 -8.46 -8.60 29.04
N ALA A 211 -8.49 -9.30 30.17
CA ALA A 211 -9.05 -8.78 31.43
C ALA A 211 -8.19 -7.68 32.07
N LEU A 212 -6.95 -7.47 31.62
CA LEU A 212 -6.08 -6.40 32.11
C LEU A 212 -6.35 -5.06 31.42
N HIS A 213 -6.92 -5.06 30.22
CA HIS A 213 -7.33 -3.85 29.48
C HIS A 213 -8.67 -3.30 29.99
N ARG A 214 -8.74 -3.04 31.30
CA ARG A 214 -9.98 -2.62 31.97
C ARG A 214 -10.49 -1.29 31.47
N SER A 215 -9.60 -0.35 31.18
CA SER A 215 -9.98 0.98 30.65
C SER A 215 -10.70 0.93 29.31
N GLN A 216 -10.61 -0.17 28.56
CA GLN A 216 -11.28 -0.34 27.28
C GLN A 216 -12.50 -1.28 27.37
N THR A 217 -12.55 -2.17 28.37
CA THR A 217 -13.58 -3.22 28.50
C THR A 217 -14.62 -2.95 29.60
N GLU A 218 -14.34 -2.01 30.49
CA GLU A 218 -15.22 -1.54 31.55
C GLU A 218 -15.36 -0.01 31.44
N PRO A 219 -16.51 0.58 31.84
CA PRO A 219 -16.63 2.02 31.92
C PRO A 219 -15.61 2.63 32.90
N LEU A 220 -15.01 3.77 32.54
CA LEU A 220 -14.07 4.48 33.44
C LEU A 220 -14.79 5.01 34.69
N SER A 221 -16.07 5.37 34.56
CA SER A 221 -17.00 5.72 35.63
C SER A 221 -18.46 5.64 35.12
N ASP A 222 -19.43 6.07 35.94
CA ASP A 222 -20.84 6.19 35.54
C ASP A 222 -21.14 7.49 34.75
N ALA A 223 -20.15 8.34 34.50
CA ALA A 223 -20.32 9.60 33.77
C ALA A 223 -20.43 9.38 32.24
N PRO A 224 -21.20 10.22 31.51
CA PRO A 224 -21.19 10.18 30.05
C PRO A 224 -19.80 10.44 29.47
N GLY A 225 -19.43 9.70 28.42
CA GLY A 225 -18.12 9.77 27.77
C GLY A 225 -17.09 8.79 28.36
N ASP A 226 -17.45 8.04 29.40
CA ASP A 226 -16.63 7.02 30.07
C ASP A 226 -17.07 5.59 29.71
N GLU A 227 -17.96 5.41 28.74
CA GLU A 227 -18.44 4.09 28.34
C GLU A 227 -17.33 3.18 27.80
N ALA A 228 -17.45 1.87 28.01
CA ALA A 228 -16.49 0.90 27.48
C ALA A 228 -16.43 0.94 25.94
N ILE A 229 -15.23 1.11 25.40
CA ILE A 229 -14.95 1.11 23.95
C ILE A 229 -15.17 -0.29 23.35
N VAL A 230 -14.71 -1.33 24.06
CA VAL A 230 -14.83 -2.73 23.67
C VAL A 230 -15.99 -3.36 24.45
N SER A 231 -17.18 -3.31 23.84
CA SER A 231 -18.38 -3.93 24.42
C SER A 231 -18.20 -5.44 24.61
N SER A 232 -18.97 -6.04 25.55
CA SER A 232 -18.92 -7.48 25.81
C SER A 232 -19.28 -8.33 24.58
N SER A 233 -20.20 -7.84 23.73
CA SER A 233 -20.53 -8.45 22.44
C SER A 233 -19.40 -8.37 21.43
N PHE A 234 -18.67 -7.25 21.40
CA PHE A 234 -17.51 -7.10 20.52
C PHE A 234 -16.33 -7.95 21.00
N ALA A 235 -16.06 -7.97 22.32
CA ALA A 235 -15.05 -8.83 22.93
C ALA A 235 -15.24 -10.33 22.63
N ALA A 236 -16.47 -10.78 22.32
CA ALA A 236 -16.76 -12.17 21.99
C ALA A 236 -16.02 -12.68 20.75
N HIS A 237 -15.68 -11.80 19.80
CA HIS A 237 -14.89 -12.15 18.60
C HIS A 237 -13.47 -12.62 18.96
N PHE A 238 -12.91 -12.06 20.03
CA PHE A 238 -11.52 -12.29 20.44
C PHE A 238 -11.38 -13.37 21.52
N ARG A 239 -12.51 -13.95 21.98
CA ARG A 239 -12.58 -15.08 22.93
C ARG A 239 -12.78 -16.45 22.25
N ARG A 240 -12.66 -16.49 20.92
CA ARG A 240 -12.68 -17.74 20.15
C ARG A 240 -11.48 -18.62 20.53
N ASP A 241 -11.60 -19.91 20.24
CA ASP A 241 -10.52 -20.90 20.34
C ASP A 241 -9.58 -20.88 19.12
N PHE A 242 -9.70 -19.89 18.25
CA PHE A 242 -8.77 -19.62 17.16
C PHE A 242 -8.64 -18.11 16.90
N GLU A 243 -7.51 -17.69 16.37
CA GLU A 243 -7.29 -16.34 15.82
C GLU A 243 -7.34 -16.36 14.30
N THR A 244 -7.55 -15.19 13.70
CA THR A 244 -7.67 -15.05 12.26
C THR A 244 -6.71 -13.99 11.79
N PHE A 245 -5.98 -14.32 10.72
CA PHE A 245 -5.02 -13.44 10.09
C PHE A 245 -5.29 -13.38 8.60
N VAL A 246 -5.21 -12.18 8.04
CA VAL A 246 -5.16 -11.95 6.61
C VAL A 246 -3.69 -12.04 6.20
N VAL A 247 -3.33 -13.02 5.38
CA VAL A 247 -1.99 -13.04 4.79
C VAL A 247 -1.90 -11.99 3.68
N ALA A 248 -0.70 -11.48 3.45
CA ALA A 248 -0.39 -10.94 2.13
C ALA A 248 -0.76 -12.02 1.12
N ASP A 249 -1.43 -11.60 0.05
CA ASP A 249 -1.84 -12.53 -0.99
C ASP A 249 -0.59 -13.34 -1.38
N GLU A 250 -0.64 -14.67 -1.31
CA GLU A 250 0.45 -15.50 -1.85
C GLU A 250 0.63 -15.19 -3.36
N SER A 251 -0.39 -14.56 -3.98
CA SER A 251 -0.35 -13.93 -5.29
C SER A 251 0.07 -12.46 -5.33
N ALA A 252 0.21 -11.72 -4.22
CA ALA A 252 0.72 -10.32 -4.18
C ALA A 252 2.20 -10.26 -3.83
N ALA A 253 2.76 -11.35 -3.27
CA ALA A 253 4.19 -11.65 -3.43
C ALA A 253 4.52 -12.06 -4.88
N ALA A 254 3.50 -12.26 -5.72
CA ALA A 254 3.61 -12.37 -7.15
C ALA A 254 2.84 -11.23 -7.83
N LEU A 255 3.39 -10.00 -7.78
CA LEU A 255 3.57 -9.27 -9.04
C LEU A 255 3.77 -10.34 -10.12
N SER A 256 2.91 -10.42 -11.14
CA SER A 256 2.71 -11.66 -11.91
C SER A 256 3.99 -12.27 -12.51
N GLY A 257 5.14 -11.59 -12.39
CA GLY A 257 6.45 -11.96 -12.90
C GLY A 257 6.50 -11.84 -14.42
N GLU A 258 5.32 -11.81 -15.02
CA GLU A 258 5.00 -11.75 -16.42
C GLU A 258 4.37 -10.40 -16.72
N SER A 259 4.72 -9.84 -17.88
CA SER A 259 4.13 -8.60 -18.34
C SER A 259 2.66 -8.82 -18.73
N LEU A 260 1.81 -7.81 -18.58
CA LEU A 260 0.44 -7.89 -19.07
C LEU A 260 0.44 -7.93 -20.60
N GLU A 261 -0.18 -8.96 -21.16
CA GLU A 261 -0.26 -9.18 -22.59
C GLU A 261 -1.39 -8.39 -23.25
N GLN A 262 -1.35 -8.27 -24.58
CA GLN A 262 -2.34 -7.54 -25.37
C GLN A 262 -3.80 -7.92 -25.03
N SER A 263 -4.06 -9.20 -24.76
CA SER A 263 -5.41 -9.71 -24.46
C SER A 263 -6.03 -9.07 -23.21
N TYR A 264 -5.23 -8.72 -22.20
CA TYR A 264 -5.70 -8.00 -21.02
C TYR A 264 -6.29 -6.65 -21.40
N PHE A 265 -5.55 -5.88 -22.21
CA PHE A 265 -5.98 -4.56 -22.67
C PHE A 265 -7.18 -4.66 -23.61
N ASP A 266 -7.17 -5.60 -24.55
CA ASP A 266 -8.31 -5.84 -25.44
C ASP A 266 -9.59 -6.12 -24.64
N THR A 267 -9.52 -6.91 -23.56
CA THR A 267 -10.64 -7.12 -22.64
C THR A 267 -10.99 -5.87 -21.83
N PHE A 268 -10.00 -5.10 -21.39
CA PHE A 268 -10.24 -3.91 -20.58
C PHE A 268 -11.06 -2.84 -21.33
N TYR A 269 -10.76 -2.64 -22.62
CA TYR A 269 -11.48 -1.71 -23.50
C TYR A 269 -12.81 -2.26 -24.07
N GLN A 270 -13.14 -3.55 -23.89
CA GLN A 270 -14.40 -4.09 -24.39
C GLN A 270 -15.61 -3.36 -23.77
N GLY A 271 -16.40 -2.71 -24.63
CA GLY A 271 -17.61 -1.99 -24.22
C GLY A 271 -17.36 -0.65 -23.51
N ARG A 272 -16.12 -0.17 -23.43
CA ARG A 272 -15.74 1.09 -22.75
C ARG A 272 -14.82 1.93 -23.63
N ALA A 273 -15.27 3.11 -24.03
CA ALA A 273 -14.49 4.03 -24.87
C ALA A 273 -13.33 4.70 -24.10
N ASP A 274 -13.57 5.12 -22.86
CA ASP A 274 -12.59 5.76 -21.98
C ASP A 274 -12.71 5.17 -20.55
N PRO A 275 -12.15 3.97 -20.30
CA PRO A 275 -12.35 3.28 -19.02
C PRO A 275 -11.59 3.91 -17.85
N TRP A 276 -10.58 4.75 -18.10
CA TRP A 276 -9.86 5.50 -17.06
C TRP A 276 -10.45 6.90 -16.83
N GLY A 277 -11.26 7.41 -17.75
CA GLY A 277 -11.89 8.73 -17.63
C GLY A 277 -10.92 9.88 -17.96
N PHE A 278 -10.00 9.68 -18.90
CA PHE A 278 -9.02 10.66 -19.35
C PHE A 278 -9.65 12.00 -19.78
N GLU A 279 -10.88 11.98 -20.30
CA GLU A 279 -11.58 13.19 -20.77
C GLU A 279 -12.37 13.92 -19.68
N THR A 280 -12.73 13.23 -18.59
CA THR A 280 -13.76 13.71 -17.67
C THR A 280 -13.26 13.88 -16.23
N ARG A 281 -12.19 13.18 -15.84
CA ARG A 281 -11.67 13.24 -14.49
C ARG A 281 -10.67 14.38 -14.34
N TRP A 282 -10.94 15.27 -13.38
CA TRP A 282 -10.00 16.32 -12.98
C TRP A 282 -8.61 15.76 -12.62
N TYR A 283 -8.56 14.58 -12.00
CA TYR A 283 -7.30 13.89 -11.71
C TYR A 283 -6.43 13.71 -12.97
N GLU A 284 -7.00 13.19 -14.06
CA GLU A 284 -6.28 12.94 -15.32
C GLU A 284 -5.91 14.25 -16.04
N GLU A 285 -6.80 15.24 -16.02
CA GLU A 285 -6.53 16.58 -16.56
C GLU A 285 -5.36 17.26 -15.84
N ARG A 286 -5.39 17.28 -14.50
CA ARG A 286 -4.35 17.87 -13.67
C ARG A 286 -3.00 17.18 -13.87
N LYS A 287 -2.98 15.85 -13.82
CA LYS A 287 -1.76 15.06 -14.00
C LYS A 287 -1.11 15.37 -15.35
N ARG A 288 -1.91 15.35 -16.42
CA ARG A 288 -1.45 15.68 -17.78
C ARG A 288 -0.89 17.10 -17.89
N ALA A 289 -1.56 18.08 -17.30
CA ALA A 289 -1.09 19.47 -17.27
C ALA A 289 0.26 19.60 -16.53
N LEU A 290 0.45 18.88 -15.42
CA LEU A 290 1.72 18.86 -14.68
C LEU A 290 2.83 18.16 -15.48
N THR A 291 2.53 17.04 -16.15
CA THR A 291 3.47 16.34 -17.03
C THR A 291 4.01 17.26 -18.12
N LEU A 292 3.14 18.02 -18.80
CA LEU A 292 3.56 18.96 -19.84
C LEU A 292 4.30 20.19 -19.29
N ALA A 293 3.90 20.67 -18.10
CA ALA A 293 4.55 21.79 -17.44
C ALA A 293 5.96 21.47 -16.94
N ALA A 294 6.23 20.21 -16.59
CA ALA A 294 7.54 19.76 -16.14
C ALA A 294 8.58 19.64 -17.27
N LEU A 295 8.15 19.62 -18.54
CA LEU A 295 9.07 19.51 -19.67
C LEU A 295 10.02 20.71 -19.76
N PRO A 296 11.35 20.48 -19.88
CA PRO A 296 12.34 21.56 -19.78
C PRO A 296 12.45 22.42 -21.04
N ARG A 297 11.74 22.04 -22.11
CA ARG A 297 11.74 22.74 -23.40
C ARG A 297 10.30 23.03 -23.84
N ARG A 298 10.12 24.21 -24.45
CA ARG A 298 8.83 24.62 -25.02
C ARG A 298 8.45 23.80 -26.25
N ARG A 299 9.41 23.31 -27.02
CA ARG A 299 9.18 22.53 -28.24
C ARG A 299 10.29 21.51 -28.46
N PHE A 300 9.94 20.36 -29.02
CA PHE A 300 10.83 19.23 -29.31
C PHE A 300 10.81 18.92 -30.81
N GLY A 301 11.90 18.39 -31.38
CA GLY A 301 11.90 17.99 -32.79
C GLY A 301 11.11 16.70 -33.00
N SER A 302 11.41 15.67 -32.23
CA SER A 302 10.73 14.37 -32.27
C SER A 302 10.36 13.86 -30.88
N ALA A 303 9.16 13.30 -30.76
CA ALA A 303 8.65 12.71 -29.53
C ALA A 303 8.17 11.27 -29.74
N LEU A 304 8.48 10.39 -28.80
CA LEU A 304 7.91 9.06 -28.67
C LEU A 304 6.98 9.02 -27.47
N GLU A 305 5.72 8.66 -27.66
CA GLU A 305 4.77 8.35 -26.58
C GLU A 305 4.51 6.85 -26.53
N ILE A 306 4.83 6.24 -25.38
CA ILE A 306 4.64 4.81 -25.12
C ILE A 306 3.32 4.61 -24.39
N GLY A 307 2.40 3.86 -24.99
CA GLY A 307 1.04 3.61 -24.45
C GLY A 307 0.13 4.83 -24.56
N CYS A 308 -0.07 5.33 -25.78
CA CYS A 308 -0.82 6.55 -26.02
C CYS A 308 -2.34 6.44 -25.75
N SER A 309 -2.86 5.22 -25.56
CA SER A 309 -4.28 4.97 -25.34
C SER A 309 -5.13 5.68 -26.40
N ILE A 310 -6.19 6.38 -26.00
CA ILE A 310 -7.13 7.11 -26.86
C ILE A 310 -6.59 8.47 -27.34
N GLY A 311 -5.30 8.76 -27.12
CA GLY A 311 -4.60 9.90 -27.70
C GLY A 311 -4.81 11.25 -27.01
N VAL A 312 -5.25 11.29 -25.74
CA VAL A 312 -5.51 12.56 -25.03
C VAL A 312 -4.23 13.34 -24.82
N LEU A 313 -3.19 12.70 -24.27
CA LEU A 313 -1.88 13.33 -24.07
C LEU A 313 -1.17 13.57 -25.42
N THR A 314 -1.29 12.64 -26.37
CA THR A 314 -0.77 12.80 -27.73
C THR A 314 -1.23 14.09 -28.41
N ALA A 315 -2.50 14.47 -28.24
CA ALA A 315 -3.04 15.68 -28.85
C ALA A 315 -2.37 16.96 -28.34
N GLU A 316 -1.99 16.99 -27.07
CA GLU A 316 -1.28 18.11 -26.45
C GLU A 316 0.23 18.05 -26.73
N LEU A 317 0.81 16.85 -26.86
CA LEU A 317 2.19 16.64 -27.31
C LEU A 317 2.40 17.11 -28.76
N ALA A 318 1.40 16.95 -29.63
CA ALA A 318 1.45 17.43 -31.02
C ALA A 318 1.63 18.96 -31.11
N ASP A 319 1.19 19.73 -30.10
CA ASP A 319 1.44 21.17 -30.04
C ASP A 319 2.85 21.51 -29.50
N ARG A 320 3.58 20.50 -28.99
CA ARG A 320 4.89 20.62 -28.35
C ARG A 320 6.00 19.92 -29.11
N ALA A 321 5.71 19.24 -30.21
CA ALA A 321 6.70 18.52 -31.02
C ALA A 321 6.46 18.70 -32.53
N ASP A 322 7.52 18.61 -33.34
CA ASP A 322 7.39 18.69 -34.81
C ASP A 322 7.01 17.34 -35.44
N ASP A 323 7.37 16.23 -34.81
CA ASP A 323 6.95 14.86 -35.14
C ASP A 323 6.65 14.07 -33.86
N VAL A 324 5.52 13.37 -33.81
CA VAL A 324 5.12 12.51 -32.69
C VAL A 324 4.86 11.09 -33.19
N LEU A 325 5.64 10.13 -32.70
CA LEU A 325 5.32 8.72 -32.80
C LEU A 325 4.60 8.29 -31.52
N ALA A 326 3.30 8.01 -31.63
CA ALA A 326 2.48 7.53 -30.53
C ALA A 326 2.15 6.05 -30.73
N THR A 327 2.42 5.23 -29.71
CA THR A 327 2.32 3.77 -29.81
C THR A 327 1.42 3.20 -28.74
N ASP A 328 0.69 2.14 -29.07
CA ASP A 328 -0.07 1.35 -28.08
C ASP A 328 -0.05 -0.14 -28.47
N ILE A 329 -0.19 -1.02 -27.48
CA ILE A 329 -0.27 -2.46 -27.72
C ILE A 329 -1.66 -2.87 -28.23
N ALA A 330 -2.71 -2.13 -27.85
CA ALA A 330 -4.10 -2.44 -28.15
C ALA A 330 -4.63 -1.65 -29.37
N GLN A 331 -5.36 -2.32 -30.25
CA GLN A 331 -5.87 -1.70 -31.48
C GLN A 331 -7.06 -0.77 -31.23
N ALA A 332 -7.96 -1.14 -30.32
CA ALA A 332 -9.18 -0.38 -30.04
C ALA A 332 -8.92 1.07 -29.57
N PRO A 333 -8.05 1.34 -28.56
CA PRO A 333 -7.71 2.72 -28.21
C PRO A 333 -7.04 3.49 -29.34
N LEU A 334 -6.22 2.84 -30.17
CA LEU A 334 -5.59 3.49 -31.32
C LEU A 334 -6.60 3.95 -32.37
N ASP A 335 -7.70 3.22 -32.56
CA ASP A 335 -8.76 3.64 -33.48
C ASP A 335 -9.42 4.94 -32.98
N LEU A 336 -9.68 5.04 -31.67
CA LEU A 336 -10.18 6.27 -31.04
C LEU A 336 -9.16 7.41 -31.10
N ALA A 337 -7.87 7.11 -30.91
CA ALA A 337 -6.81 8.09 -31.07
C ALA A 337 -6.74 8.64 -32.50
N ARG A 338 -6.91 7.79 -33.52
CA ARG A 338 -6.95 8.23 -34.94
C ARG A 338 -8.11 9.18 -35.22
N GLU A 339 -9.28 8.90 -34.65
CA GLU A 339 -10.43 9.80 -34.76
C GLU A 339 -10.15 11.14 -34.08
N ARG A 340 -9.61 11.12 -32.85
CA ARG A 340 -9.25 12.33 -32.09
C ARG A 340 -8.22 13.19 -32.82
N LEU A 341 -7.22 12.55 -33.42
CA LEU A 341 -6.07 13.21 -34.03
C LEU A 341 -6.24 13.40 -35.55
N ALA A 342 -7.46 13.25 -36.07
CA ALA A 342 -7.75 13.45 -37.47
C ALA A 342 -7.34 14.86 -37.93
N GLY A 343 -6.43 14.93 -38.91
CA GLY A 343 -5.89 16.19 -39.45
C GLY A 343 -4.56 16.65 -38.84
N ARG A 344 -4.04 15.96 -37.82
CA ARG A 344 -2.68 16.16 -37.29
C ARG A 344 -1.67 15.33 -38.10
N SER A 345 -1.12 15.90 -39.18
CA SER A 345 -0.17 15.20 -40.06
C SER A 345 1.18 14.87 -39.42
N GLU A 346 1.50 15.57 -38.32
CA GLU A 346 2.70 15.42 -37.51
C GLU A 346 2.64 14.21 -36.55
N VAL A 347 1.48 13.55 -36.42
CA VAL A 347 1.31 12.40 -35.52
C VAL A 347 1.24 11.10 -36.30
N ARG A 348 2.14 10.17 -35.97
CA ARG A 348 2.14 8.78 -36.44
C ARG A 348 1.63 7.87 -35.32
N LEU A 349 0.52 7.16 -35.58
CA LEU A 349 -0.07 6.21 -34.64
C LEU A 349 0.22 4.78 -35.07
N GLU A 350 0.95 4.03 -34.24
CA GLU A 350 1.39 2.68 -34.57
C GLU A 350 1.02 1.69 -33.46
N ARG A 351 0.49 0.53 -33.85
CA ARG A 351 0.30 -0.57 -32.91
C ARG A 351 1.63 -1.28 -32.72
N ARG A 352 2.20 -1.22 -31.53
CA ARG A 352 3.49 -1.84 -31.20
C ARG A 352 3.48 -2.39 -29.78
N ALA A 353 4.00 -3.60 -29.66
CA ALA A 353 4.41 -4.16 -28.38
C ALA A 353 5.88 -3.76 -28.14
N LEU A 354 6.13 -2.62 -27.48
CA LEU A 354 7.50 -2.05 -27.39
C LEU A 354 8.52 -2.91 -26.63
N GLN A 355 8.08 -3.96 -25.92
CA GLN A 355 8.96 -5.03 -25.42
C GLN A 355 9.65 -5.82 -26.55
N GLN A 356 9.10 -5.80 -27.76
CA GLN A 356 9.54 -6.59 -28.92
C GLN A 356 9.83 -5.70 -30.14
N GLU A 357 9.08 -4.63 -30.33
CA GLU A 357 9.02 -3.85 -31.58
C GLU A 357 9.47 -2.38 -31.40
N TRP A 358 10.62 -2.18 -30.76
CA TRP A 358 11.16 -0.83 -30.54
C TRP A 358 11.50 -0.13 -31.88
N PRO A 359 11.15 1.16 -32.05
CA PRO A 359 11.46 1.91 -33.26
C PRO A 359 12.96 2.10 -33.46
N ASP A 360 13.44 1.91 -34.70
CA ASP A 360 14.82 2.21 -35.11
C ASP A 360 14.97 3.71 -35.44
N GLU A 361 14.58 4.54 -34.47
CA GLU A 361 14.58 6.00 -34.54
C GLU A 361 15.12 6.59 -33.23
N THR A 362 15.46 7.87 -33.25
CA THR A 362 15.94 8.60 -32.07
C THR A 362 15.06 9.82 -31.78
N PHE A 363 14.93 10.15 -30.50
CA PHE A 363 13.93 11.09 -30.01
C PHE A 363 14.53 12.16 -29.10
N ASP A 364 13.99 13.36 -29.21
CA ASP A 364 14.31 14.45 -28.28
C ASP A 364 13.48 14.35 -26.99
N LEU A 365 12.32 13.70 -27.06
CA LEU A 365 11.41 13.44 -25.95
C LEU A 365 10.91 11.99 -26.01
N ILE A 366 11.01 11.26 -24.90
CA ILE A 366 10.33 9.98 -24.72
C ILE A 366 9.40 10.10 -23.51
N VAL A 367 8.13 9.79 -23.70
CA VAL A 367 7.08 9.86 -22.69
C VAL A 367 6.73 8.45 -22.25
N VAL A 368 6.87 8.18 -20.96
CA VAL A 368 6.56 6.91 -20.29
C VAL A 368 5.54 7.22 -19.20
N SER A 369 4.27 7.33 -19.59
CA SER A 369 3.18 7.71 -18.68
C SER A 369 2.21 6.56 -18.51
N GLU A 370 1.95 6.17 -17.26
CA GLU A 370 1.02 5.09 -16.89
C GLU A 370 1.34 3.75 -17.60
N VAL A 371 2.62 3.52 -17.90
CA VAL A 371 3.15 2.32 -18.56
C VAL A 371 4.45 1.87 -17.89
N GLY A 372 4.83 0.61 -18.03
CA GLY A 372 6.03 0.09 -17.36
C GLY A 372 5.70 -0.62 -16.06
N TYR A 373 4.68 -0.19 -15.31
CA TYR A 373 4.16 -1.01 -14.21
C TYR A 373 3.33 -2.21 -14.70
N TYR A 374 3.01 -2.24 -15.99
CA TYR A 374 2.46 -3.41 -16.71
C TYR A 374 3.53 -4.43 -17.12
N LEU A 375 4.80 -4.13 -16.91
CA LEU A 375 5.91 -4.95 -17.36
C LEU A 375 6.52 -5.73 -16.19
N ALA A 376 7.00 -6.93 -16.48
CA ALA A 376 7.91 -7.64 -15.60
C ALA A 376 9.21 -6.84 -15.38
N ALA A 377 9.90 -7.09 -14.25
CA ALA A 377 11.07 -6.31 -13.86
C ALA A 377 12.20 -6.29 -14.91
N ASP A 378 12.48 -7.43 -15.56
CA ASP A 378 13.50 -7.52 -16.62
C ASP A 378 13.12 -6.70 -17.87
N ARG A 379 11.83 -6.69 -18.22
CA ARG A 379 11.28 -5.91 -19.34
C ARG A 379 11.21 -4.43 -19.04
N LEU A 380 10.96 -4.05 -17.78
CA LEU A 380 11.06 -2.68 -17.34
C LEU A 380 12.50 -2.17 -17.47
N ASP A 381 13.49 -2.93 -17.01
CA ASP A 381 14.90 -2.57 -17.16
C ASP A 381 15.30 -2.45 -18.65
N GLU A 382 14.79 -3.35 -19.50
CA GLU A 382 14.97 -3.27 -20.95
C GLU A 382 14.33 -2.00 -21.55
N LEU A 383 13.11 -1.64 -21.15
CA LEU A 383 12.43 -0.41 -21.57
C LEU A 383 13.25 0.82 -21.18
N VAL A 384 13.74 0.90 -19.93
CA VAL A 384 14.58 2.02 -19.46
C VAL A 384 15.87 2.11 -20.28
N SER A 385 16.52 0.97 -20.54
CA SER A 385 17.74 0.89 -21.33
C SER A 385 17.53 1.37 -22.77
N ARG A 386 16.47 0.89 -23.43
CA ARG A 386 16.11 1.29 -24.80
C ARG A 386 15.71 2.75 -24.88
N ALA A 387 14.91 3.25 -23.94
CA ALA A 387 14.55 4.67 -23.85
C ALA A 387 15.82 5.53 -23.76
N ALA A 388 16.73 5.23 -22.84
CA ALA A 388 17.99 5.98 -22.72
C ALA A 388 18.90 5.86 -23.95
N ALA A 389 18.83 4.74 -24.69
CA ALA A 389 19.62 4.52 -25.90
C ALA A 389 19.09 5.22 -27.14
N SER A 390 17.78 5.47 -27.20
CA SER A 390 17.13 6.18 -28.30
C SER A 390 17.06 7.69 -28.12
N LEU A 391 17.65 8.26 -27.06
CA LEU A 391 17.72 9.72 -26.90
C LEU A 391 18.77 10.34 -27.83
N ASN A 392 18.39 11.44 -28.47
CA ASN A 392 19.32 12.37 -29.09
C ASN A 392 20.16 13.13 -28.05
N ASP A 393 21.18 13.86 -28.51
CA ASP A 393 21.92 14.79 -27.66
C ASP A 393 20.96 15.82 -27.03
N GLY A 394 20.96 15.89 -25.70
CA GLY A 394 20.02 16.73 -24.94
C GLY A 394 18.58 16.17 -24.86
N GLY A 395 18.38 14.91 -25.25
CA GLY A 395 17.10 14.21 -25.14
C GLY A 395 16.61 14.07 -23.70
N ILE A 396 15.28 14.01 -23.57
CA ILE A 396 14.56 13.96 -22.30
C ILE A 396 13.67 12.73 -22.24
N VAL A 397 13.63 12.07 -21.08
CA VAL A 397 12.56 11.12 -20.72
C VAL A 397 11.68 11.78 -19.67
N VAL A 398 10.37 11.68 -19.80
CA VAL A 398 9.42 12.00 -18.73
C VAL A 398 8.68 10.74 -18.32
N ALA A 399 8.70 10.44 -17.03
CA ALA A 399 8.02 9.30 -16.41
C ALA A 399 6.89 9.81 -15.50
N CYS A 400 5.66 9.30 -15.66
CA CYS A 400 4.51 9.73 -14.86
C CYS A 400 3.61 8.54 -14.48
N HIS A 401 3.49 8.19 -13.20
CA HIS A 401 2.79 6.97 -12.79
C HIS A 401 1.94 7.14 -11.52
N TRP A 402 0.74 6.55 -11.57
CA TRP A 402 -0.09 6.29 -10.41
C TRP A 402 0.62 5.49 -9.31
N ARG A 403 0.43 5.89 -8.05
CA ARG A 403 1.10 5.30 -6.87
C ARG A 403 0.30 4.24 -6.14
N HIS A 404 -1.02 4.26 -6.28
CA HIS A 404 -1.84 3.34 -5.51
C HIS A 404 -1.73 1.92 -6.07
N PRO A 405 -1.65 0.91 -5.21
CA PRO A 405 -1.49 -0.48 -5.64
C PRO A 405 -2.70 -0.93 -6.46
N VAL A 406 -2.42 -1.65 -7.55
CA VAL A 406 -3.43 -2.34 -8.36
C VAL A 406 -3.01 -3.81 -8.40
N SER A 407 -3.90 -4.71 -7.95
CA SER A 407 -3.61 -6.14 -7.77
C SER A 407 -3.13 -6.82 -9.05
N ASP A 408 -3.64 -6.38 -10.20
CA ASP A 408 -3.38 -7.02 -11.48
C ASP A 408 -2.04 -6.55 -12.10
N TYR A 409 -1.35 -5.58 -11.50
CA TYR A 409 -0.18 -4.96 -12.12
C TYR A 409 1.12 -5.65 -11.68
N PRO A 410 2.01 -6.03 -12.62
CA PRO A 410 3.28 -6.66 -12.31
C PRO A 410 4.29 -5.75 -11.60
N MET A 411 4.10 -4.44 -11.53
CA MET A 411 4.93 -3.57 -10.67
C MET A 411 4.06 -2.42 -10.14
N ARG A 412 4.61 -1.60 -9.24
CA ARG A 412 4.02 -0.33 -8.79
C ARG A 412 4.60 0.84 -9.58
N GLY A 413 3.92 1.99 -9.56
CA GLY A 413 4.46 3.24 -10.11
C GLY A 413 5.81 3.61 -9.50
N ASP A 414 5.95 3.48 -8.18
CA ASP A 414 7.22 3.74 -7.48
C ASP A 414 8.37 2.85 -7.99
N ASP A 415 8.11 1.59 -8.39
CA ASP A 415 9.11 0.68 -8.93
C ASP A 415 9.61 1.13 -10.31
N VAL A 416 8.70 1.64 -11.15
CA VAL A 416 9.03 2.22 -12.47
C VAL A 416 9.99 3.39 -12.30
N HIS A 417 9.66 4.32 -11.41
CA HIS A 417 10.52 5.46 -11.12
C HIS A 417 11.88 5.00 -10.56
N GLY A 418 11.88 4.03 -9.65
CA GLY A 418 13.10 3.42 -9.13
C GLY A 418 14.01 2.86 -10.24
N ALA A 419 13.45 2.22 -11.28
CA ALA A 419 14.22 1.71 -12.42
C ALA A 419 14.89 2.83 -13.23
N PHE A 420 14.18 3.93 -13.48
CA PHE A 420 14.77 5.10 -14.15
C PHE A 420 15.88 5.74 -13.33
N HIS A 421 15.72 5.88 -12.00
CA HIS A 421 16.76 6.41 -11.10
C HIS A 421 18.01 5.52 -11.02
N ARG A 422 17.88 4.20 -11.22
CA ARG A 422 19.01 3.26 -11.27
C ARG A 422 19.80 3.32 -12.58
N SER A 423 19.26 3.93 -13.64
CA SER A 423 19.93 4.00 -14.94
C SER A 423 21.18 4.88 -14.89
N ALA A 424 22.33 4.29 -15.22
CA ALA A 424 23.59 5.03 -15.29
C ALA A 424 23.65 6.07 -16.43
N ARG A 425 22.71 6.00 -17.39
CA ARG A 425 22.64 6.89 -18.57
C ARG A 425 21.68 8.05 -18.38
N LEU A 426 20.91 8.07 -17.31
CA LEU A 426 19.89 9.08 -17.07
C LEU A 426 20.18 9.79 -15.75
N LYS A 427 19.87 11.08 -15.71
CA LYS A 427 19.95 11.91 -14.53
C LYS A 427 18.60 12.58 -14.34
N CYS A 428 17.99 12.40 -13.17
CA CYS A 428 16.80 13.18 -12.81
C CYS A 428 17.18 14.66 -12.69
N ILE A 429 16.46 15.52 -13.40
CA ILE A 429 16.66 16.98 -13.43
C ILE A 429 15.49 17.76 -12.83
N GLY A 430 14.41 17.08 -12.47
CA GLY A 430 13.24 17.66 -11.82
C GLY A 430 12.10 16.66 -11.74
N GLY A 431 11.12 16.94 -10.89
CA GLY A 431 9.98 16.06 -10.71
C GLY A 431 8.92 16.69 -9.80
N TYR A 432 7.86 15.93 -9.60
CA TYR A 432 6.74 16.22 -8.73
C TYR A 432 6.25 14.92 -8.10
N ALA A 433 5.86 14.98 -6.83
CA ALA A 433 5.28 13.84 -6.12
C ALA A 433 4.14 14.33 -5.22
N ASP A 434 3.03 13.63 -5.25
CA ASP A 434 1.98 13.71 -4.23
C ASP A 434 1.48 12.31 -3.85
N ASP A 435 0.39 12.26 -3.09
CA ASP A 435 -0.20 11.00 -2.63
C ASP A 435 -0.68 10.10 -3.78
N ASP A 436 -0.96 10.67 -4.96
CA ASP A 436 -1.62 9.95 -6.06
C ASP A 436 -0.68 9.54 -7.18
N PHE A 437 0.31 10.37 -7.54
CA PHE A 437 1.23 10.06 -8.65
C PHE A 437 2.65 10.59 -8.43
N LEU A 438 3.60 9.95 -9.12
CA LEU A 438 4.97 10.41 -9.29
C LEU A 438 5.17 10.93 -10.71
N LEU A 439 5.97 11.99 -10.84
CA LEU A 439 6.42 12.57 -12.09
C LEU A 439 7.90 12.86 -11.98
N ASP A 440 8.71 12.28 -12.86
CA ASP A 440 10.14 12.54 -12.94
C ASP A 440 10.54 12.90 -14.38
N VAL A 441 11.46 13.86 -14.49
CA VAL A 441 12.07 14.28 -15.75
C VAL A 441 13.54 13.92 -15.71
N PHE A 442 13.96 13.11 -16.67
CA PHE A 442 15.33 12.64 -16.82
C PHE A 442 15.95 13.21 -18.08
N GLY A 443 17.22 13.60 -17.99
CA GLY A 443 18.05 13.94 -19.15
C GLY A 443 19.32 13.09 -19.18
N LEU A 444 20.05 13.14 -20.30
CA LEU A 444 21.40 12.59 -20.38
C LEU A 444 22.36 13.34 -19.43
N PRO A 445 23.49 12.73 -19.01
CA PRO A 445 24.51 13.40 -18.23
C PRO A 445 24.95 14.71 -18.89
N GLY A 446 24.86 15.81 -18.14
CA GLY A 446 25.09 17.17 -18.67
C GLY A 446 23.81 17.95 -18.98
N ALA A 447 22.62 17.33 -18.86
CA ALA A 447 21.36 18.05 -18.88
C ALA A 447 21.35 19.13 -17.78
N VAL A 448 20.90 20.33 -18.16
CA VAL A 448 20.86 21.52 -17.32
C VAL A 448 19.42 21.90 -16.97
N SER A 449 19.26 22.66 -15.88
CA SER A 449 17.95 23.20 -15.52
C SER A 449 17.42 24.18 -16.58
N VAL A 450 16.10 24.39 -16.60
CA VAL A 450 15.49 25.41 -17.48
C VAL A 450 16.10 26.79 -17.24
N ALA A 451 16.31 27.16 -15.97
CA ALA A 451 16.91 28.44 -15.61
C ALA A 451 18.34 28.57 -16.15
N THR A 452 19.15 27.51 -16.08
CA THR A 452 20.51 27.50 -16.64
C THR A 452 20.47 27.58 -18.18
N ALA A 453 19.57 26.85 -18.83
CA ALA A 453 19.42 26.88 -20.30
C ALA A 453 19.01 28.27 -20.83
N GLU A 454 18.21 29.01 -20.05
CA GLU A 454 17.79 30.38 -20.37
C GLU A 454 18.80 31.45 -19.89
N GLY A 455 19.91 31.06 -19.26
CA GLY A 455 20.95 31.98 -18.79
C GLY A 455 20.58 32.81 -17.56
N LEU A 456 19.65 32.31 -16.72
CA LEU A 456 19.26 32.95 -15.47
C LEU A 456 20.21 32.66 -14.30
N VAL A 457 20.95 31.54 -14.35
CA VAL A 457 21.90 31.09 -13.30
C VAL A 457 23.19 30.52 -13.88
#